data_AF-A0A0R3T4Y1-F1
#
_entry.id   AF-A0A0R3T4Y1-F1
#
_cell.length_a   1.000
_cell.length_b   1.000
_cell.length_c   1.000
_cell.angle_alpha   90.00
_cell.angle_beta   90.00
_cell.angle_gamma   90.00
#
_symmetry.space_group_name_H-M   'P 1'
#
loop_
_entity.id
_entity.type
_entity.pdbx_description
1 polymer ?
#
loop_
_entity_poly.entity_id
_entity_poly.type
_entity_poly.pdbx_seq_one_letter_code
_entity_poly.pdbx_strand_id
1 'polypeptide(L)'
;MSVQPIMLYCREPLITAIEVTSKPLEKAHNQALRLITGGKKSTLIDVMPLVTGNTTICSLIKEKALILYEMLLRFPMYKFFSTYENRPRHLKTQSGLVQKTIELKKALQIDDKPKNLSLHVNPLAVSDVECYTQLLDHFRKSNTPPEQMPLLALETINVNYPAD
;
A
#
# COMPACT_ATOMS: atom_id res chain seq x y z
N MET A 1 -12.65 4.31 -5.45
CA MET A 1 -11.18 4.22 -5.36
C MET A 1 -10.57 4.71 -6.67
N SER A 2 -10.00 5.92 -6.69
CA SER A 2 -9.31 6.42 -7.88
C SER A 2 -7.90 5.82 -7.95
N VAL A 3 -7.62 5.02 -8.97
CA VAL A 3 -6.28 4.51 -9.24
C VAL A 3 -5.41 5.67 -9.71
N GLN A 4 -4.48 6.10 -8.86
CA GLN A 4 -3.50 7.12 -9.22
C GLN A 4 -2.45 6.51 -10.16
N PRO A 5 -2.22 7.09 -11.35
CA PRO A 5 -1.04 6.76 -12.14
C PRO A 5 0.17 7.52 -11.57
N ILE A 6 0.63 7.11 -10.38
CA ILE A 6 1.93 7.56 -9.87
C ILE A 6 2.96 6.55 -10.36
N MET A 7 3.96 7.04 -11.10
CA MET A 7 5.12 6.23 -11.49
C MET A 7 5.95 5.94 -10.24
N LEU A 8 5.67 4.81 -9.58
CA LEU A 8 6.31 4.38 -8.33
C LEU A 8 7.66 3.67 -8.52
N TYR A 9 8.28 3.80 -9.70
CA TYR A 9 9.56 3.16 -10.01
C TYR A 9 10.68 3.84 -9.20
N CYS A 10 11.58 3.05 -8.61
CA CYS A 10 12.81 3.51 -7.93
C CYS A 10 12.64 4.20 -6.55
N ARG A 11 11.91 3.59 -5.61
CA ARG A 11 11.65 4.14 -4.25
C ARG A 11 12.89 4.47 -3.42
N GLU A 12 13.91 3.60 -3.46
CA GLU A 12 15.13 3.78 -2.65
C GLU A 12 16.04 4.93 -3.12
N PRO A 13 16.38 5.05 -4.42
CA PRO A 13 17.19 6.17 -4.88
C PRO A 13 16.44 7.52 -4.83
N LEU A 14 15.10 7.50 -4.87
CA LEU A 14 14.29 8.72 -4.85
C LEU A 14 14.22 9.39 -3.47
N ILE A 15 14.23 8.63 -2.36
CA ILE A 15 14.33 9.26 -1.02
C ILE A 15 15.71 9.87 -0.79
N THR A 16 16.75 9.29 -1.40
CA THR A 16 18.12 9.82 -1.33
C THR A 16 18.39 10.95 -2.33
N ALA A 17 17.46 11.19 -3.25
CA ALA A 17 17.58 12.22 -4.27
C ALA A 17 17.55 13.62 -3.64
N ILE A 18 18.42 14.49 -4.14
CA ILE A 18 18.51 15.89 -3.68
C ILE A 18 17.22 16.63 -4.09
N GLU A 19 16.78 17.62 -3.31
CA GLU A 19 15.57 18.40 -3.63
C GLU A 19 15.57 19.04 -5.04
N VAL A 20 16.77 19.26 -5.60
CA VAL A 20 16.97 19.78 -6.96
C VAL A 20 16.42 18.82 -8.02
N THR A 21 16.40 17.50 -7.77
CA THR A 21 15.84 16.51 -8.69
C THR A 21 14.39 16.13 -8.37
N SER A 22 13.93 16.31 -7.12
CA SER A 22 12.52 16.05 -6.77
C SER A 22 11.56 17.11 -7.33
N LYS A 23 11.98 18.39 -7.36
CA LYS A 23 11.16 19.50 -7.89
C LYS A 23 10.78 19.34 -9.37
N PRO A 24 11.71 19.01 -10.30
CA PRO A 24 11.34 18.71 -11.69
C PRO A 24 10.39 17.52 -11.82
N LEU A 25 10.55 16.49 -10.99
CA LEU A 25 9.68 15.31 -11.00
C LEU A 25 8.25 15.66 -10.61
N GLU A 26 8.08 16.47 -9.57
CA GLU A 26 6.78 16.96 -9.14
C GLU A 26 6.12 17.85 -10.21
N LYS A 27 6.90 18.71 -10.86
CA LYS A 27 6.44 19.52 -12.00
C LYS A 27 5.99 18.65 -13.18
N ALA A 28 6.76 17.63 -13.54
CA ALA A 28 6.44 16.72 -14.64
C ALA A 28 5.17 15.90 -14.34
N HIS A 29 5.01 15.42 -13.11
CA HIS A 29 3.79 14.74 -12.70
C HIS A 29 2.56 15.65 -12.74
N ASN A 30 2.68 16.88 -12.22
CA ASN A 30 1.61 17.86 -12.29
C ASN A 30 1.24 18.19 -13.74
N GLN A 31 2.23 18.24 -14.64
CA GLN A 31 1.99 18.40 -16.07
C GLN A 31 1.26 17.19 -16.69
N ALA A 32 1.62 15.96 -16.30
CA ALA A 32 0.92 14.75 -16.73
C ALA A 32 -0.54 14.75 -16.24
N LEU A 33 -0.79 15.10 -14.98
CA LEU A 33 -2.15 15.25 -14.44
C LEU A 33 -2.94 16.32 -15.19
N ARG A 34 -2.32 17.44 -15.60
CA ARG A 34 -2.95 18.47 -16.45
C ARG A 34 -3.39 17.90 -17.78
N LEU A 35 -2.53 17.13 -18.45
CA LEU A 35 -2.86 16.52 -19.72
C LEU A 35 -4.05 15.56 -19.58
N ILE A 36 -4.04 14.71 -18.55
CA ILE A 36 -5.11 13.74 -18.28
C ILE A 36 -6.44 14.44 -17.95
N THR A 37 -6.41 15.54 -17.21
CA THR A 37 -7.61 16.27 -16.77
C THR A 37 -8.09 17.34 -17.76
N GLY A 38 -7.53 17.41 -18.96
CA GLY A 38 -7.96 18.34 -20.02
C GLY A 38 -7.54 19.80 -19.79
N GLY A 39 -6.42 20.06 -19.11
CA GLY A 39 -5.81 21.39 -19.06
C GLY A 39 -6.46 22.38 -18.09
N LYS A 40 -7.06 21.92 -16.98
CA LYS A 40 -7.58 22.83 -15.93
C LYS A 40 -6.47 23.73 -15.32
N LYS A 41 -6.85 24.94 -14.89
CA LYS A 41 -5.95 25.95 -14.26
C LYS A 41 -5.25 25.35 -13.03
N SER A 42 -3.99 25.72 -12.81
CA SER A 42 -3.13 25.20 -11.72
C SER A 42 -3.77 25.29 -10.32
N THR A 43 -4.59 26.31 -10.07
CA THR A 43 -5.30 26.50 -8.80
C THR A 43 -6.26 25.34 -8.49
N LEU A 44 -6.86 24.71 -9.50
CA LEU A 44 -7.72 23.52 -9.31
C LEU A 44 -6.90 22.25 -9.06
N ILE A 45 -5.61 22.26 -9.37
CA ILE A 45 -4.68 21.13 -9.22
C ILE A 45 -4.05 21.13 -7.84
N ASP A 46 -3.79 22.29 -7.25
CA ASP A 46 -3.38 22.38 -5.84
C ASP A 46 -4.58 22.07 -4.91
N VAL A 47 -5.80 22.37 -5.35
CA VAL A 47 -7.05 22.05 -4.64
C VAL A 47 -7.45 20.57 -4.82
N MET A 48 -7.09 19.92 -5.93
CA MET A 48 -7.45 18.51 -6.18
C MET A 48 -6.92 17.54 -5.10
N PRO A 49 -5.67 17.64 -4.64
CA PRO A 49 -5.15 16.92 -3.47
C PRO A 49 -6.03 17.08 -2.24
N LEU A 50 -6.44 18.31 -1.91
CA LEU A 50 -7.29 18.62 -0.77
C LEU A 50 -8.69 17.99 -0.91
N VAL A 51 -9.27 18.03 -2.11
CA VAL A 51 -10.62 17.51 -2.38
C VAL A 51 -10.65 15.97 -2.49
N THR A 52 -9.56 15.36 -2.98
CA THR A 52 -9.47 13.91 -3.23
C THR A 52 -8.76 13.16 -2.08
N GLY A 53 -8.16 13.89 -1.13
CA GLY A 53 -7.29 13.33 -0.09
C GLY A 53 -5.93 12.84 -0.62
N ASN A 54 -5.53 13.25 -1.83
CA ASN A 54 -4.28 12.79 -2.44
C ASN A 54 -3.09 13.51 -1.80
N THR A 55 -2.05 12.76 -1.44
CA THR A 55 -0.81 13.28 -0.87
C THR A 55 0.19 13.67 -1.97
N THR A 56 1.12 14.59 -1.69
CA THR A 56 2.15 15.00 -2.67
C THR A 56 3.09 13.83 -2.97
N ILE A 57 3.68 13.77 -4.17
CA ILE A 57 4.63 12.70 -4.53
C ILE A 57 5.79 12.62 -3.53
N CYS A 58 6.33 13.76 -3.12
CA CYS A 58 7.39 13.81 -2.13
C CYS A 58 6.96 13.19 -0.79
N SER A 59 5.74 13.45 -0.34
CA SER A 59 5.21 12.81 0.88
C SER A 59 4.98 11.31 0.71
N LEU A 60 4.49 10.88 -0.46
CA LEU A 60 4.31 9.46 -0.77
C LEU A 60 5.65 8.71 -0.83
N ILE A 61 6.69 9.31 -1.41
CA ILE A 61 8.05 8.73 -1.42
C ILE A 61 8.55 8.55 0.02
N LYS A 62 8.40 9.57 0.88
CA LYS A 62 8.77 9.50 2.30
C LYS A 62 8.01 8.40 3.03
N GLU A 63 6.70 8.33 2.84
CA GLU A 63 5.83 7.30 3.43
C GLU A 63 6.27 5.89 3.00
N LYS A 64 6.45 5.66 1.69
CA LYS A 64 6.85 4.35 1.18
C LYS A 64 8.25 3.95 1.63
N ALA A 65 9.18 4.90 1.77
CA ALA A 65 10.51 4.61 2.28
C ALA A 65 10.51 4.28 3.79
N LEU A 66 9.66 4.94 4.58
CA LEU A 66 9.44 4.59 5.98
C LEU A 66 8.85 3.18 6.12
N ILE A 67 7.84 2.84 5.31
CA ILE A 67 7.24 1.49 5.30
C ILE A 67 8.30 0.45 4.92
N LEU A 68 9.09 0.69 3.87
CA LEU A 68 10.13 -0.23 3.45
C LEU A 68 11.18 -0.43 4.56
N TYR A 69 11.59 0.63 5.23
CA TYR A 69 12.54 0.55 6.33
C TYR A 69 11.98 -0.24 7.53
N GLU A 70 10.72 -0.02 7.90
CA GLU A 70 10.03 -0.82 8.92
C GLU A 70 9.94 -2.30 8.54
N MET A 71 9.65 -2.60 7.27
CA MET A 71 9.65 -3.98 6.78
C MET A 71 11.04 -4.61 6.94
N LEU A 72 12.09 -3.92 6.50
CA LEU A 72 13.48 -4.40 6.58
C LEU A 72 13.93 -4.65 8.02
N LEU A 73 13.53 -3.80 8.98
CA LEU A 73 13.82 -3.99 10.40
C LEU A 73 13.14 -5.23 10.99
N ARG A 74 11.97 -5.61 10.47
CA ARG A 74 11.16 -6.73 10.98
C ARG A 74 11.55 -8.09 10.39
N PHE A 75 12.31 -8.12 9.30
CA PHE A 75 12.72 -9.39 8.69
C PHE A 75 13.73 -10.11 9.60
N PRO A 76 13.39 -11.28 10.18
CA PRO A 76 14.25 -11.99 11.13
C PRO A 76 15.55 -12.49 10.48
N MET A 77 15.56 -12.62 9.15
CA MET A 77 16.67 -13.12 8.36
C MET A 77 17.80 -12.08 8.21
N TYR A 78 17.52 -10.78 8.36
CA TYR A 78 18.45 -9.70 8.06
C TYR A 78 18.78 -8.85 9.30
N LYS A 79 19.65 -9.38 10.17
CA LYS A 79 20.14 -8.64 11.36
C LYS A 79 20.84 -7.32 11.02
N PHE A 80 21.37 -7.19 9.80
CA PHE A 80 22.08 -6.00 9.32
C PHE A 80 21.33 -4.69 9.59
N PHE A 81 20.02 -4.65 9.31
CA PHE A 81 19.22 -3.43 9.48
C PHE A 81 18.95 -3.11 10.95
N SER A 82 18.77 -4.13 11.79
CA SER A 82 18.54 -3.96 13.23
C SER A 82 19.79 -3.48 14.00
N THR A 83 20.99 -3.85 13.53
CA THR A 83 22.26 -3.46 14.13
C THR A 83 22.95 -2.32 13.36
N TYR A 84 22.24 -1.67 12.44
CA TYR A 84 22.82 -0.64 11.60
C TYR A 84 23.13 0.61 12.44
N GLU A 85 24.42 0.94 12.56
CA GLU A 85 24.84 2.20 13.13
C GLU A 85 25.19 3.19 12.02
N ASN A 86 24.64 4.40 12.13
CA ASN A 86 24.96 5.48 11.20
C ASN A 86 26.35 6.07 11.54
N ARG A 87 27.40 5.44 11.01
CA ARG A 87 28.79 5.92 11.16
C ARG A 87 29.19 6.84 10.00
N PRO A 88 30.02 7.86 10.26
CA PRO A 88 30.58 8.68 9.19
C PRO A 88 31.44 7.81 8.27
N ARG A 89 31.20 7.90 6.96
CA ARG A 89 31.94 7.14 5.96
C ARG A 89 32.91 8.07 5.26
N HIS A 90 34.20 7.73 5.29
CA HIS A 90 35.21 8.42 4.50
C HIS A 90 34.86 8.24 3.01
N LEU A 91 34.85 9.32 2.23
CA LEU A 91 34.57 9.37 0.77
C LEU A 91 33.10 9.33 0.32
N LYS A 92 32.11 9.10 1.20
CA LYS A 92 30.69 9.08 0.79
C LYS A 92 29.94 10.30 1.31
N THR A 93 29.67 11.24 0.40
CA THR A 93 28.91 12.48 0.69
C THR A 93 27.40 12.30 0.59
N GLN A 94 26.93 11.32 -0.17
CA GLN A 94 25.49 11.05 -0.33
C GLN A 94 24.94 10.15 0.78
N SER A 95 23.88 10.63 1.43
CA SER A 95 23.11 9.86 2.41
C SER A 95 22.41 8.67 1.74
N GLY A 96 22.54 7.49 2.32
CA GLY A 96 21.77 6.30 1.90
C GLY A 96 20.34 6.30 2.43
N LEU A 97 19.55 5.32 2.00
CA LEU A 97 18.16 5.14 2.43
C LEU A 97 18.03 5.11 3.95
N VAL A 98 18.78 4.25 4.64
CA VAL A 98 18.68 4.11 6.11
C VAL A 98 18.98 5.43 6.82
N GLN A 99 19.97 6.19 6.36
CA GLN A 99 20.33 7.48 6.96
C GLN A 99 19.20 8.50 6.79
N LYS A 100 18.65 8.60 5.57
CA LYS A 100 17.52 9.50 5.28
C LYS A 100 16.25 9.10 6.03
N THR A 101 15.98 7.81 6.15
CA THR A 101 14.79 7.34 6.86
C THR A 101 14.89 7.56 8.36
N ILE A 102 16.09 7.42 8.95
CA ILE A 102 16.34 7.78 10.36
C ILE A 102 16.17 9.29 10.58
N GLU A 103 16.70 10.14 9.68
CA GLU A 103 16.48 11.59 9.72
C GLU A 103 14.98 11.93 9.66
N LEU A 104 14.23 11.27 8.77
CA LEU A 104 12.78 11.45 8.65
C LEU A 104 12.01 10.97 9.88
N LYS A 105 12.34 9.80 10.44
CA LYS A 105 11.71 9.29 11.68
C LYS A 105 11.87 10.28 12.82
N LYS A 106 13.08 10.83 12.99
CA LYS A 106 13.37 11.86 14.00
C LYS A 106 12.58 13.14 13.75
N ALA A 107 12.53 13.60 12.50
CA ALA A 107 11.76 14.79 12.13
C ALA A 107 10.25 14.62 12.40
N LEU A 108 9.72 13.41 12.25
CA LEU A 108 8.32 13.07 12.47
C LEU A 108 8.01 12.59 13.91
N GLN A 109 9.01 12.55 14.80
CA GLN A 109 8.88 12.07 16.18
C GLN A 109 8.28 10.65 16.30
N ILE A 110 8.63 9.77 15.35
CA ILE A 110 8.19 8.36 15.35
C ILE A 110 9.13 7.55 16.23
N ASP A 111 8.59 6.61 17.02
CA ASP A 111 9.41 5.70 17.84
C ASP A 111 10.41 4.90 16.98
N ASP A 112 11.62 4.75 17.52
CA ASP A 112 12.70 4.00 16.89
C ASP A 112 12.45 2.49 16.99
N LYS A 113 11.71 2.03 18.01
CA LYS A 113 11.41 0.61 18.18
C LYS A 113 10.35 0.15 17.17
N PRO A 114 10.62 -0.91 16.39
CA PRO A 114 9.61 -1.46 15.50
C PRO A 114 8.46 -2.01 16.35
N LYS A 115 7.22 -1.64 16.00
CA LYS A 115 6.04 -2.23 16.62
C LYS A 115 5.99 -3.72 16.29
N ASN A 116 5.70 -4.54 17.29
CA ASN A 116 5.43 -5.95 17.09
C ASN A 116 4.24 -6.11 16.13
N LEU A 117 4.43 -6.84 15.05
CA LEU A 117 3.32 -7.31 14.23
C LEU A 117 2.84 -8.63 14.79
N SER A 118 1.53 -8.81 14.83
CA SER A 118 0.95 -10.14 14.89
C SER A 118 1.47 -10.94 13.69
N LEU A 119 2.02 -12.11 13.94
CA LEU A 119 2.33 -13.05 12.86
C LEU A 119 1.03 -13.34 12.10
N HIS A 120 1.14 -13.43 10.77
CA HIS A 120 0.01 -13.85 9.96
C HIS A 120 -0.27 -15.32 10.28
N VAL A 121 -1.23 -15.56 11.17
CA VAL A 121 -1.68 -16.91 11.46
C VAL A 121 -2.59 -17.34 10.32
N ASN A 122 -2.44 -18.59 9.86
CA ASN A 122 -3.39 -19.16 8.91
C ASN A 122 -4.80 -19.04 9.52
N PRO A 123 -5.80 -18.43 8.85
CA PRO A 123 -7.15 -18.33 9.41
C PRO A 123 -7.74 -19.69 9.80
N LEU A 124 -7.38 -20.76 9.08
CA LEU A 124 -7.77 -22.15 9.42
C LEU A 124 -7.19 -22.64 10.76
N ALA A 125 -6.12 -22.01 11.25
CA ALA A 125 -5.51 -22.33 12.54
C ALA A 125 -6.05 -21.45 13.69
N VAL A 126 -6.81 -20.39 13.37
CA VAL A 126 -7.40 -19.46 14.35
C VAL A 126 -8.87 -19.75 14.57
N SER A 127 -9.57 -20.22 13.54
CA SER A 127 -11.00 -20.51 13.59
C SER A 127 -11.29 -21.68 12.67
N ASP A 128 -12.09 -22.63 13.15
CA ASP A 128 -12.60 -23.71 12.30
C ASP A 128 -13.63 -23.07 11.34
N VAL A 129 -13.23 -22.89 10.08
CA VAL A 129 -14.11 -22.28 9.07
C VAL A 129 -15.10 -23.34 8.62
N GLU A 130 -16.33 -23.26 9.12
CA GLU A 130 -17.42 -24.14 8.70
C GLU A 130 -17.74 -23.89 7.22
N CYS A 131 -17.25 -24.79 6.36
CA CYS A 131 -17.48 -24.75 4.93
C CYS A 131 -18.76 -25.50 4.58
N TYR A 132 -19.86 -24.75 4.41
CA TYR A 132 -21.13 -25.31 3.95
C TYR A 132 -21.13 -25.45 2.42
N THR A 133 -20.60 -26.58 1.94
CA THR A 133 -20.58 -26.92 0.50
C THR A 133 -21.82 -27.67 0.03
N GLN A 134 -22.72 -27.99 0.94
CA GLN A 134 -23.96 -28.72 0.65
C GLN A 134 -25.02 -27.74 0.15
N LEU A 135 -25.64 -28.09 -0.98
CA LEU A 135 -26.85 -27.43 -1.46
C LEU A 135 -28.01 -27.82 -0.54
N LEU A 136 -28.93 -26.87 -0.28
CA LEU A 136 -30.13 -27.15 0.52
C LEU A 136 -30.97 -28.26 -0.11
N ASP A 137 -31.12 -28.23 -1.44
CA ASP A 137 -31.85 -29.22 -2.21
C ASP A 137 -30.95 -29.96 -3.19
N HIS A 138 -31.12 -31.28 -3.25
CA HIS A 138 -30.38 -32.13 -4.16
C HIS A 138 -31.05 -32.12 -5.55
N PHE A 139 -30.56 -31.27 -6.46
CA PHE A 139 -31.07 -31.22 -7.83
C PHE A 139 -30.04 -31.70 -8.85
N ARG A 140 -30.53 -32.37 -9.91
CA ARG A 140 -29.70 -32.86 -11.01
C ARG A 140 -29.80 -31.88 -12.18
N LYS A 141 -28.66 -31.51 -12.77
CA LYS A 141 -28.60 -30.57 -13.92
C LYS A 141 -29.50 -30.99 -15.08
N SER A 142 -29.72 -32.28 -15.27
CA SER A 142 -30.59 -32.83 -16.33
C SER A 142 -32.08 -32.55 -16.13
N ASN A 143 -32.50 -32.29 -14.89
CA ASN A 143 -33.92 -32.26 -14.51
C ASN A 143 -34.38 -30.87 -14.07
N THR A 144 -33.49 -29.88 -14.09
CA THR A 144 -33.74 -28.54 -13.53
C THR A 144 -33.63 -27.51 -14.65
N PRO A 145 -34.65 -26.65 -14.86
CA PRO A 145 -34.59 -25.54 -15.80
C PRO A 145 -33.39 -24.63 -15.52
N PRO A 146 -32.67 -24.12 -16.54
CA PRO A 146 -31.51 -23.24 -16.37
C PRO A 146 -31.79 -21.98 -15.56
N GLU A 147 -33.04 -21.48 -15.59
CA GLU A 147 -33.47 -20.27 -14.87
C GLU A 147 -33.68 -20.51 -13.37
N GLN A 148 -33.92 -21.75 -12.95
CA GLN A 148 -34.17 -22.10 -11.55
C GLN A 148 -32.88 -22.38 -10.76
N MET A 149 -31.81 -22.79 -11.44
CA MET A 149 -30.52 -23.11 -10.79
C MET A 149 -29.89 -21.89 -10.09
N PRO A 150 -29.89 -20.66 -10.67
CA PRO A 150 -29.39 -19.48 -9.99
C PRO A 150 -30.21 -19.10 -8.75
N LEU A 151 -31.54 -19.26 -8.81
CA LEU A 151 -32.42 -18.96 -7.68
C LEU A 151 -32.14 -19.87 -6.49
N LEU A 152 -32.01 -21.18 -6.72
CA LEU A 152 -31.65 -22.17 -5.70
C LEU A 152 -30.26 -21.93 -5.11
N ALA A 153 -29.30 -21.50 -5.94
CA ALA A 153 -27.98 -21.14 -5.47
C ALA A 153 -28.02 -19.90 -4.55
N LEU A 154 -28.79 -18.88 -4.91
CA LEU A 154 -28.97 -17.68 -4.10
C LEU A 154 -29.70 -17.99 -2.78
N GLU A 155 -30.71 -18.86 -2.82
CA GLU A 155 -31.41 -19.32 -1.63
C GLU A 155 -30.49 -20.09 -0.68
N THR A 156 -29.68 -21.01 -1.22
CA THR A 156 -28.65 -21.74 -0.45
C THR A 156 -27.65 -20.77 0.20
N ILE A 157 -27.20 -19.75 -0.54
CA ILE A 157 -26.29 -18.73 0.00
C ILE A 157 -26.96 -17.94 1.13
N ASN A 158 -28.20 -17.49 0.94
CA ASN A 158 -28.91 -16.70 1.93
C ASN A 158 -29.19 -17.45 3.24
N VAL A 159 -29.43 -18.76 3.16
CA VAL A 159 -29.66 -19.60 4.35
C VAL A 159 -28.35 -19.94 5.07
N ASN A 160 -27.29 -20.28 4.33
CA ASN A 160 -26.01 -20.66 4.92
C ASN A 160 -25.18 -19.44 5.37
N TYR A 161 -25.44 -18.26 4.80
CA TYR A 161 -24.74 -17.01 5.07
C TYR A 161 -25.75 -15.85 5.20
N PRO A 162 -26.54 -15.81 6.29
CA PRO A 162 -27.46 -14.70 6.52
C PRO A 162 -26.68 -13.39 6.69
N ALA A 163 -27.26 -12.29 6.22
CA ALA A 163 -26.71 -10.96 6.42
C ALA A 163 -26.97 -10.52 7.87
N ASP A 164 -26.02 -10.79 8.76
CA ASP A 164 -25.88 -10.08 10.04
C ASP A 164 -25.42 -8.63 9.82
#